data_AF-U5D0G4-F1
#
_entry.id   AF-U5D0G4-F1
#
_cell.length_a   1.000
_cell.length_b   1.000
_cell.length_c   1.000
_cell.angle_alpha   90.00
_cell.angle_beta   90.00
_cell.angle_gamma   90.00
#
_symmetry.space_group_name_H-M   'P 1'
#
loop_
_entity.id
_entity.type
_entity.pdbx_description
1 polymer ?
#
loop_
_entity_poly.entity_id
_entity_poly.type
_entity_poly.pdbx_seq_one_letter_code
_entity_poly.pdbx_strand_id
1 'polypeptide(L)' 'MNTISYIADSKEAEVEVGEVDPRHIKIGSRKYYRDTGSLTTPPCTQGVAWTIVKK' A
#
# COMPACT_ATOMS: atom_id res chain seq x y z
N MET A 1 -1.29 -18.50 -13.30
CA MET A 1 -0.93 -18.34 -11.88
C MET A 1 -0.67 -16.86 -11.64
N ASN A 2 -1.31 -16.23 -10.66
CA ASN A 2 -1.12 -14.80 -10.37
C ASN A 2 0.11 -14.65 -9.47
N THR A 3 1.20 -14.09 -9.98
CA THR A 3 2.49 -13.99 -9.29
C THR A 3 2.41 -13.18 -8.00
N ILE A 4 1.52 -12.18 -7.95
CA ILE A 4 1.32 -11.31 -6.78
C ILE A 4 0.80 -12.09 -5.58
N SER A 5 -0.15 -13.02 -5.79
CA SER A 5 -0.72 -13.80 -4.68
C SER A 5 0.27 -14.81 -4.11
N TYR A 6 1.23 -15.28 -4.90
CA TYR A 6 2.26 -16.21 -4.44
C TYR A 6 3.26 -15.53 -3.50
N ILE A 7 3.70 -14.32 -3.85
CA ILE A 7 4.66 -13.56 -3.03
C ILE A 7 4.04 -13.10 -1.71
N ALA A 8 2.76 -12.71 -1.73
CA ALA A 8 2.06 -12.20 -0.53
C ALA A 8 2.08 -13.18 0.65
N ASP A 9 2.11 -14.48 0.37
CA ASP A 9 2.10 -15.54 1.39
C ASP A 9 3.50 -15.98 1.83
N SER A 10 4.56 -15.52 1.15
CA SER A 10 5.95 -15.91 1.42
C SER A 10 6.75 -14.76 2.04
N LYS A 11 7.55 -15.04 3.06
CA LYS A 11 8.35 -14.00 3.75
C LYS A 11 9.67 -13.65 3.04
N GLU A 12 10.13 -14.49 2.10
CA GLU A 12 11.46 -14.38 1.48
C GLU A 12 11.44 -14.52 -0.05
N ALA A 13 10.27 -14.65 -0.69
CA ALA A 13 10.26 -14.72 -2.15
C ALA A 13 10.28 -13.32 -2.75
N GLU A 14 11.28 -13.06 -3.59
CA GLU A 14 11.31 -11.92 -4.47
C GLU A 14 11.04 -12.39 -5.89
N VAL A 15 10.10 -11.75 -6.59
CA VAL A 15 9.81 -12.02 -8.00
C VAL A 15 9.58 -10.71 -8.72
N GLU A 16 10.07 -10.61 -9.95
CA GLU A 16 9.79 -9.49 -10.83
C GLU A 16 8.32 -9.53 -11.28
N VAL A 17 7.53 -8.54 -10.84
CA VAL A 17 6.08 -8.48 -11.10
C VAL A 17 5.74 -7.72 -12.39
N GLY A 18 6.72 -7.05 -13.01
CA GLY A 18 6.51 -6.17 -14.16
C GLY A 18 5.78 -4.87 -13.78
N GLU A 19 5.22 -4.17 -14.78
CA GLU A 19 4.47 -2.94 -14.55
C GLU A 19 3.07 -3.23 -13.99
N VAL A 20 2.75 -2.62 -12.84
CA VAL A 20 1.43 -2.73 -12.21
C VAL A 20 0.82 -1.33 -12.14
N ASP A 21 -0.31 -1.13 -12.81
CA ASP A 21 -1.06 0.13 -12.73
C ASP A 21 -1.87 0.19 -11.41
N PRO A 22 -1.54 1.10 -10.47
CA PRO A 22 -2.23 1.20 -9.18
C PRO A 22 -3.70 1.62 -9.29
N ARG A 23 -4.13 2.18 -10.44
CA ARG A 23 -5.53 2.61 -10.66
C ARG A 23 -6.51 1.44 -10.74
N HIS A 24 -6.01 0.22 -10.95
CA HIS A 24 -6.83 -0.99 -10.88
C HIS A 24 -7.26 -1.35 -9.45
N ILE A 25 -6.64 -0.75 -8.42
CA ILE A 25 -7.06 -0.93 -7.02
C ILE A 25 -8.42 -0.26 -6.84
N LYS A 26 -9.45 -1.07 -6.59
CA LYS A 26 -10.81 -0.58 -6.36
C LYS A 26 -10.93 0.05 -4.97
N ILE A 27 -10.63 1.35 -4.90
CA ILE A 27 -10.86 2.16 -3.71
C ILE A 27 -12.36 2.46 -3.61
N GLY A 28 -13.04 1.86 -2.63
CA GLY A 28 -14.51 1.85 -2.53
C GLY A 28 -15.19 3.18 -2.20
N SER A 29 -14.44 4.27 -2.02
CA SER A 29 -14.98 5.57 -1.65
C SER A 29 -14.05 6.71 -2.06
N ARG A 30 -14.63 7.87 -2.32
CA ARG A 30 -13.90 9.13 -2.57
C ARG A 30 -13.79 10.01 -1.33
N LYS A 31 -14.49 9.66 -0.25
CA LYS A 31 -14.37 10.37 1.03
C LYS A 31 -13.10 9.89 1.73
N TYR A 32 -12.30 10.83 2.21
CA TYR A 32 -11.07 10.51 2.94
C TYR A 32 -10.86 11.48 4.08
N TYR A 33 -10.09 11.04 5.07
CA TYR A 33 -9.48 11.88 6.08
C TYR A 33 -8.02 12.13 5.69
N ARG A 34 -7.51 13.32 6.01
CA ARG A 34 -6.11 13.66 5.76
C ARG A 34 -5.47 14.16 7.03
N ASP A 35 -4.31 13.59 7.35
CA ASP A 35 -3.57 13.92 8.56
C ASP A 35 -2.06 13.85 8.29
N THR A 36 -1.27 14.55 9.10
CA THR A 36 0.19 14.48 9.06
C THR A 36 0.68 13.63 10.22
N GLY A 37 1.46 12.59 9.93
CA GLY A 37 1.94 11.65 10.93
C GLY A 37 3.35 11.15 10.65
N SER A 38 3.65 9.95 11.15
CA SER A 38 4.91 9.25 10.97
C SER A 38 4.78 7.98 10.14
N LEU A 39 5.92 7.42 9.74
CA LEU A 39 6.01 6.05 9.24
C LEU A 39 5.58 5.06 10.32
N THR A 40 4.88 3.99 9.92
CA THR A 40 4.42 2.93 10.82
C THR A 40 5.48 1.84 11.06
N THR A 41 6.61 1.93 10.37
CA THR A 41 7.77 1.06 10.55
C THR A 41 8.98 1.89 10.99
N PRO A 42 9.89 1.31 11.79
CA PRO A 42 11.15 1.96 12.14
C PRO A 42 11.86 2.50 10.89
N PRO A 43 12.40 3.74 10.92
CA PRO A 43 12.68 4.57 12.10
C PRO A 43 11.52 5.49 12.56
N CYS A 44 10.28 5.27 12.11
CA CYS A 44 9.10 6.03 12.54
C CYS A 44 9.21 7.55 12.29
N THR A 45 9.90 7.95 11.22
CA THR A 45 10.13 9.36 10.89
C THR A 45 8.81 10.10 10.65
N GLN A 46 8.72 11.32 11.18
CA GLN A 46 7.57 12.22 11.01
C GLN A 46 7.57 12.91 9.64
N GLY A 47 6.43 13.49 9.26
CA GLY A 47 6.27 14.27 8.03
C GLY A 47 5.52 13.54 6.92
N VAL A 48 4.86 12.42 7.23
CA VAL A 48 4.07 11.65 6.26
C VAL A 48 2.67 12.26 6.15
N ALA A 49 2.27 12.67 4.95
CA ALA A 49 0.90 13.08 4.65
C ALA A 49 0.01 11.86 4.38
N TRP A 50 -0.76 11.43 5.37
CA TRP A 50 -1.64 10.28 5.27
C TRP A 50 -2.98 10.65 4.62
N THR A 51 -3.40 9.86 3.62
CA THR A 51 -4.75 9.93 3.06
C THR A 51 -5.47 8.62 3.37
N ILE A 52 -6.42 8.68 4.32
CA ILE A 52 -7.13 7.51 4.83
C ILE A 52 -8.54 7.49 4.22
N VAL A 53 -8.79 6.52 3.35
CA VAL A 53 -10.09 6.39 2.67
C VAL A 53 -11.16 5.95 3.67
N LYS A 54 -12.28 6.67 3.70
CA LYS A 54 -13.45 6.33 4.51
C LYS A 54 -14.27 5.29 3.77
N LYS A 55 -14.40 4.08 4.34
CA LYS A 55 -15.25 3.01 3.81
C LYS A 55 -16.74 3.35 3.90
#